data_AF-A0A523UV81-F1
#
_entry.id   AF-A0A523UV81-F1
#
_cell.length_a   1.000
_cell.length_b   1.000
_cell.length_c   1.000
_cell.angle_alpha   90.00
_cell.angle_beta   90.00
_cell.angle_gamma   90.00
#
_symmetry.space_group_name_H-M   'P 1'
#
loop_
_entity.id
_entity.type
_entity.pdbx_description
1 polymer ?
#
loop_
_entity_poly.entity_id
_entity_poly.type
_entity_poly.pdbx_seq_one_letter_code
_entity_poly.pdbx_strand_id
1 'polypeptide(L)' 'VRMGCGVGVCYGCTVKTKSGLKQVCRDGPVFELDEILWDELPC' A
#
# COMPACT_ATOMS: atom_id res chain seq x y z
N VAL A 1 6.47 -4.60 0.12
CA VAL A 1 5.29 -4.44 1.03
C VAL A 1 5.16 -5.67 1.92
N ARG A 2 5.03 -5.51 3.24
CA ARG A 2 4.80 -6.65 4.16
C ARG A 2 3.48 -6.46 4.87
N MET A 3 2.58 -7.41 4.72
CA MET A 3 1.27 -7.37 5.38
C MET A 3 1.43 -7.83 6.84
N GLY A 4 0.96 -7.01 7.78
CA GLY A 4 0.92 -7.35 9.21
C GLY A 4 -0.39 -8.05 9.56
N CYS A 5 -1.39 -7.28 10.02
CA CYS A 5 -2.67 -7.81 10.47
C CYS A 5 -3.66 -8.21 9.36
N GLY A 6 -3.49 -7.72 8.13
CA GLY A 6 -4.41 -7.99 7.02
C GLY A 6 -5.83 -7.41 7.14
N VAL A 7 -6.13 -6.63 8.19
CA VAL A 7 -7.47 -6.04 8.45
C VAL A 7 -7.45 -4.50 8.59
N GLY A 8 -6.30 -3.87 8.33
CA GLY A 8 -6.16 -2.41 8.27
C GLY A 8 -5.93 -1.72 9.62
N VAL A 9 -5.69 -2.47 10.69
CA VAL A 9 -5.47 -1.92 12.05
C VAL A 9 -4.00 -1.62 12.32
N CYS A 10 -3.07 -2.42 11.80
CA CYS A 10 -1.65 -2.27 12.08
C CYS A 10 -0.92 -1.27 11.16
N TYR A 11 -1.57 -0.80 10.09
CA TYR A 11 -1.00 0.10 9.06
C TYR A 11 0.31 -0.36 8.39
N GLY A 12 0.80 -1.56 8.67
CA GLY A 12 2.06 -2.08 8.11
C GLY A 12 2.03 -2.34 6.60
N CYS A 13 0.83 -2.50 6.02
CA CYS A 13 0.65 -2.65 4.57
C CYS A 13 0.27 -1.32 3.90
N THR A 14 0.67 -0.18 4.45
CA THR A 14 0.40 1.13 3.85
C THR A 14 1.42 1.41 2.74
N VAL A 15 0.95 1.88 1.60
CA VAL A 15 1.72 2.28 0.43
C VAL A 15 1.42 3.74 0.11
N LYS A 16 2.46 4.48 -0.29
CA LYS A 16 2.30 5.83 -0.81
C LYS A 16 1.93 5.75 -2.28
N THR A 17 0.84 6.43 -2.60
CA THR A 17 0.31 6.58 -3.96
C THR A 17 0.24 8.06 -4.30
N LYS A 18 0.06 8.38 -5.58
CA LYS A 18 -0.18 9.77 -6.03
C LYS A 18 -1.43 10.39 -5.39
N SER A 19 -2.41 9.58 -5.02
CA SER A 19 -3.65 10.00 -4.38
C SER A 19 -3.56 10.03 -2.84
N GLY A 20 -2.39 9.75 -2.26
CA GLY A 20 -2.16 9.73 -0.82
C GLY A 20 -1.75 8.36 -0.29
N LEU A 21 -1.98 8.13 1.00
CA LEU A 21 -1.66 6.85 1.66
C LEU A 21 -2.81 5.87 1.47
N LYS A 22 -2.54 4.72 0.85
CA LYS A 22 -3.49 3.62 0.69
C LYS A 22 -3.02 2.37 1.44
N GLN A 23 -3.95 1.54 1.91
CA GLN A 23 -3.68 0.30 2.61
C GLN A 23 -3.97 -0.90 1.70
N VAL A 24 -2.96 -1.71 1.39
CA VAL A 24 -3.09 -2.92 0.56
C VAL A 24 -4.22 -3.86 1.02
N CYS A 25 -4.39 -4.04 2.33
CA CYS A 25 -5.42 -4.93 2.87
C CYS A 25 -6.86 -4.39 2.80
N ARG A 26 -7.05 -3.08 2.60
CA ARG A 26 -8.38 -2.45 2.51
C ARG A 26 -8.71 -1.97 1.10
N ASP A 27 -7.77 -1.25 0.49
CA ASP A 27 -7.90 -0.71 -0.86
C ASP A 27 -7.65 -1.77 -1.93
N GLY A 28 -7.04 -2.90 -1.55
CA GLY A 28 -6.81 -4.05 -2.41
C GLY A 28 -5.33 -4.25 -2.71
N PRO A 29 -4.91 -5.48 -3.06
CA PRO A 29 -3.52 -5.75 -3.41
C PRO A 29 -3.15 -5.36 -4.84
N VAL A 30 -4.16 -5.01 -5.66
CA VAL A 30 -4.00 -4.59 -7.06
C VAL A 30 -4.28 -3.10 -7.15
N PHE A 31 -3.33 -2.36 -7.68
CA PHE A 31 -3.43 -0.93 -7.96
C PHE A 31 -3.00 -0.66 -9.39
N GLU A 32 -3.33 0.53 -9.89
CA GLU A 32 -2.83 1.00 -11.17
C GLU A 32 -1.32 1.23 -11.10
N LEU A 33 -0.62 0.85 -12.17
CA LEU A 33 0.85 0.94 -12.25
C LEU A 33 1.35 2.38 -12.08
N ASP A 34 0.60 3.36 -12.57
CA ASP A 34 0.92 4.77 -12.49
C ASP A 34 0.50 5.41 -11.16
N GLU A 35 -0.33 4.75 -10.36
CA GLU A 35 -0.77 5.25 -9.06
C GLU A 35 0.29 5.02 -7.97
N ILE A 36 1.07 3.95 -8.08
CA ILE A 36 2.10 3.56 -7.11
C ILE A 36 3.39 4.37 -7.30
N LEU A 37 3.95 4.88 -6.19
CA LEU A 37 5.29 5.45 -6.15
C LEU A 37 6.33 4.34 -5.87
N TRP A 38 6.86 3.77 -6.95
CA TRP A 38 7.79 2.63 -6.89
C TRP A 38 9.14 2.96 -6.23
N ASP A 39 9.60 4.21 -6.34
CA ASP A 39 10.86 4.65 -5.71
C ASP A 39 10.82 4.61 -4.17
N GLU A 40 9.63 4.72 -3.59
CA GLU A 40 9.43 4.70 -2.13
C GLU A 40 9.07 3.32 -1.59
N LEU A 41 8.92 2.32 -2.46
CA LEU A 41 8.66 0.95 -2.08
C LEU A 41 9.99 0.27 -1.74
N PRO A 42 10.21 -0.16 -0.48
CA PRO A 42 11.39 -0.92 -0.14
C PRO A 42 11.36 -2.26 -0.89
N CYS A 43 12.49 -2.59 -1.50
CA CYS A 43 12.79 -3.85 -2.16
C CYS A 43 12.53 -5.05 -1.22
#